data_AF-A0A0A2WMU2-F1
#
_entry.id   AF-A0A0A2WMU2-F1
#
_cell.length_a   1.000
_cell.length_b   1.000
_cell.length_c   1.000
_cell.angle_alpha   90.00
_cell.angle_beta   90.00
_cell.angle_gamma   90.00
#
_symmetry.space_group_name_H-M   'P 1'
#
loop_
_entity.id
_entity.type
_entity.pdbx_description
1 polymer ?
#
loop_
_entity_poly.entity_id
_entity_poly.type
_entity_poly.pdbx_seq_one_letter_code
_entity_poly.pdbx_strand_id
1 'polypeptide(L)' 'MKADDPDMSPTDYEYLFILDALERKEPIFPFIVKALAESGLVDVSAQGISLTPAGESLMQQVAEKEGDATH' A
#
# COMPACT_ATOMS: atom_id res chain seq x y z
N MET A 1 -30.38 7.12 -6.49
CA MET A 1 -28.97 6.73 -6.34
C MET A 1 -28.82 6.24 -4.91
N LYS A 2 -28.69 4.93 -4.69
CA LYS A 2 -28.34 4.36 -3.38
C LYS A 2 -26.88 3.95 -3.48
N ALA A 3 -26.01 4.67 -2.77
CA ALA A 3 -24.62 4.31 -2.58
C ALA A 3 -24.53 3.54 -1.26
N ASP A 4 -25.02 2.31 -1.28
CA ASP A 4 -24.84 1.35 -0.19
C ASP A 4 -24.45 0.04 -0.88
N ASP A 5 -23.20 -0.04 -1.34
CA ASP A 5 -22.59 -1.30 -1.75
C ASP A 5 -21.83 -1.83 -0.52
N PRO A 6 -22.35 -2.86 0.18
CA PRO A 6 -21.87 -3.24 1.51
C PRO A 6 -20.62 -4.14 1.50
N ASP A 7 -19.95 -4.32 0.36
CA ASP A 7 -18.93 -5.36 0.20
C ASP A 7 -17.59 -4.85 -0.37
N MET A 8 -17.32 -3.56 -0.23
CA MET A 8 -16.05 -3.01 -0.67
C MET A 8 -14.96 -3.35 0.35
N SER A 9 -13.98 -4.15 -0.07
CA SER A 9 -12.90 -4.56 0.81
C SER A 9 -12.01 -3.36 1.17
N PRO A 10 -11.32 -3.36 2.33
CA PRO A 10 -10.37 -2.31 2.67
C PRO A 10 -9.32 -2.08 1.57
N THR A 11 -8.91 -3.14 0.88
CA THR A 11 -7.97 -3.08 -0.24
C THR A 11 -8.55 -2.37 -1.46
N ASP A 12 -9.84 -2.56 -1.76
CA ASP A 12 -10.50 -1.84 -2.85
C ASP A 12 -10.57 -0.33 -2.57
N TYR A 13 -10.75 0.06 -1.30
CA TYR A 13 -10.72 1.48 -0.88
C TYR A 13 -9.35 2.11 -1.12
N GLU A 14 -8.29 1.40 -0.78
CA GLU A 14 -6.92 1.86 -1.00
C GLU A 14 -6.62 2.03 -2.50
N TYR A 15 -7.05 1.09 -3.34
CA TYR A 15 -6.88 1.21 -4.79
C TYR A 15 -7.68 2.36 -5.40
N LEU A 16 -8.94 2.55 -5.02
CA LEU A 16 -9.73 3.69 -5.51
C LEU A 16 -9.16 5.03 -5.05
N PHE A 17 -8.65 5.11 -3.82
CA PHE A 17 -7.93 6.28 -3.33
C PHE A 17 -6.68 6.57 -4.17
N ILE A 18 -5.92 5.52 -4.53
CA ILE A 18 -4.74 5.67 -5.39
C ILE A 18 -5.12 6.20 -6.77
N LEU A 19 -6.18 5.65 -7.36
CA LEU A 19 -6.65 6.07 -8.68
C LEU A 19 -7.14 7.53 -8.71
N ASP A 20 -7.93 7.96 -7.72
CA ASP A 20 -8.41 9.35 -7.63
C ASP A 20 -7.25 10.35 -7.47
N ALA A 21 -6.25 10.03 -6.64
CA ALA A 21 -5.08 10.88 -6.48
C ALA A 21 -4.25 10.99 -7.78
N LEU A 22 -4.12 9.88 -8.53
CA LEU A 22 -3.46 9.87 -9.84
C LEU A 22 -4.22 10.71 -10.87
N GLU A 23 -5.55 10.61 -10.91
CA GLU A 23 -6.42 11.41 -11.79
C GLU A 23 -6.25 12.92 -11.51
N ARG A 24 -6.18 13.28 -10.23
CA ARG A 24 -5.95 14.66 -9.76
C ARG A 24 -4.51 15.14 -9.92
N LYS A 25 -3.58 14.26 -10.34
CA LYS A 25 -2.14 14.51 -10.41
C LYS A 25 -1.55 14.93 -9.06
N GLU A 26 -2.14 14.44 -7.98
CA GLU A 26 -1.65 14.67 -6.65
C GLU A 26 -0.41 13.81 -6.39
N PRO A 27 0.58 14.31 -5.63
CA PRO A 27 1.73 13.53 -5.24
C PRO A 27 1.29 12.47 -4.22
N ILE A 28 0.94 11.28 -4.69
CA ILE A 28 0.48 10.19 -3.82
C ILE A 28 1.61 9.49 -3.06
N PHE A 29 2.82 9.49 -3.64
CA PHE A 29 3.97 8.81 -3.07
C PHE A 29 4.27 9.22 -1.61
N PRO A 30 4.25 10.52 -1.23
CA PRO A 30 4.34 10.94 0.16
C PRO A 30 3.28 10.33 1.10
N PHE A 31 2.04 10.15 0.65
CA PHE A 31 0.97 9.56 1.47
C PHE A 31 1.20 8.07 1.70
N ILE A 32 1.61 7.34 0.66
CA ILE A 32 1.97 5.92 0.75
C ILE A 32 3.14 5.74 1.72
N VAL A 33 4.20 6.51 1.56
CA VAL A 33 5.39 6.45 2.43
C VAL A 33 5.03 6.75 3.88
N LYS A 34 4.17 7.76 4.12
CA LYS A 34 3.69 8.08 5.46
C LYS A 34 2.90 6.93 6.08
N ALA A 35 1.95 6.34 5.36
CA ALA A 35 1.15 5.22 5.85
C ALA A 35 2.00 3.98 6.18
N LEU A 36 2.98 3.67 5.32
CA LEU A 36 3.92 2.57 5.56
C LEU A 36 4.84 2.83 6.76
N ALA A 37 5.26 4.10 6.96
CA ALA A 37 6.08 4.48 8.10
C ALA A 37 5.29 4.42 9.41
N GLU A 38 4.04 4.89 9.42
CA GLU A 38 3.12 4.77 10.56
C GLU A 38 2.81 3.31 10.90
N SER A 39 2.83 2.42 9.90
CA SER A 39 2.70 0.96 10.08
C SER A 39 4.00 0.27 10.49
N GLY A 40 5.13 0.99 10.59
CA GLY A 40 6.43 0.44 10.95
C GLY A 40 7.08 -0.44 9.87
N LEU A 41 6.59 -0.40 8.63
CA LEU A 41 7.11 -1.21 7.53
C LEU A 41 8.28 -0.54 6.79
N VAL A 42 8.38 0.79 6.86
CA VAL A 42 9.50 1.55 6.31
C VAL A 42 10.06 2.52 7.33
N ASP A 43 11.35 2.82 7.18
CA ASP A 43 12.02 3.93 7.85
C ASP A 43 12.30 5.05 6.84
N VAL A 44 12.13 6.30 7.27
CA VAL A 44 12.27 7.50 6.43
C VAL A 44 13.35 8.39 7.02
N SER A 45 14.44 8.56 6.28
CA SER A 45 15.60 9.34 6.71
C SER A 45 15.99 10.38 5.66
N ALA A 46 16.97 11.22 5.99
CA ALA A 46 17.57 12.14 5.03
C ALA A 46 18.28 11.42 3.85
N GLN A 47 18.62 10.13 4.00
CA GLN A 47 19.25 9.35 2.92
C GLN A 47 18.24 8.66 2.00
N GLY A 48 16.95 8.63 2.37
CA GLY A 48 15.90 7.98 1.58
C GLY A 48 14.94 7.14 2.42
N ILE A 49 14.25 6.21 1.75
CA ILE A 49 13.28 5.29 2.33
C ILE A 49 13.86 3.88 2.27
N SER A 50 13.81 3.16 3.38
CA SER A 50 14.25 1.77 3.49
C SER A 50 13.18 0.93 4.16
N LEU A 51 13.10 -0.36 3.80
CA LEU A 51 12.24 -1.29 4.52
C LEU A 51 12.81 -1.52 5.93
N THR A 52 11.90 -1.69 6.90
CA THR A 52 12.26 -2.27 8.19
C THR A 52 12.33 -3.80 8.06
N PRO A 53 12.88 -4.53 9.04
CA PRO A 53 12.82 -6.00 9.04
C PRO A 53 11.39 -6.55 8.91
N ALA A 54 10.38 -5.83 9.45
CA ALA A 54 8.98 -6.19 9.30
C ALA A 54 8.50 -5.97 7.85
N GLY A 55 8.89 -4.85 7.23
CA GLY A 55 8.61 -4.58 5.82
C GLY A 55 9.25 -5.61 4.87
N GLU A 56 10.49 -5.99 5.12
CA GLU A 56 11.18 -7.04 4.36
C GLU A 56 10.49 -8.39 4.48
N SER A 57 10.12 -8.79 5.71
CA SER A 57 9.41 -10.06 5.93
C SER A 57 8.04 -10.08 5.26
N LEU A 58 7.29 -8.98 5.30
CA LEU A 58 6.01 -8.88 4.62
C LEU A 58 6.17 -8.98 3.10
N MET A 59 7.17 -8.30 2.52
CA MET A 59 7.47 -8.39 1.09
C MET A 59 7.79 -9.83 0.67
N GLN A 60 8.58 -10.55 1.47
CA GLN A 60 8.88 -11.96 1.22
C GLN A 60 7.63 -12.83 1.25
N GLN A 61 6.75 -12.66 2.25
CA GLN A 61 5.49 -13.40 2.35
C GLN A 61 4.57 -13.14 1.15
N VAL A 62 4.50 -11.89 0.68
CA VAL A 62 3.72 -11.54 -0.52
C VAL A 62 4.31 -12.24 -1.75
N ALA A 63 5.64 -12.18 -1.92
CA ALA A 63 6.30 -12.82 -3.06
C ALA A 63 6.12 -14.36 -3.07
N GLU A 64 6.20 -15.00 -1.91
CA GLU A 64 5.95 -16.45 -1.76
C GLU A 64 4.50 -16.81 -2.12
N LYS A 65 3.54 -16.01 -1.63
CA LYS A 65 2.11 -16.22 -1.88
C LYS A 65 1.73 -16.01 -3.36
N GLU A 66 2.35 -15.05 -4.03
CA GLU A 66 2.16 -14.85 -5.47
C GLU A 66 2.86 -15.91 -6.32
N GLY A 67 4.01 -16.43 -5.87
CA GLY A 67 4.69 -17.56 -6.52
C GLY A 67 3.92 -18.87 -6.44
N ASP A 68 3.17 -19.10 -5.35
CA ASP A 68 2.37 -20.32 -5.13
C ASP A 68 1.03 -20.30 -5.89
N ALA A 69 0.52 -19.12 -6.26
CA ALA A 69 -0.71 -18.97 -7.07
C ALA A 69 -0.56 -19.43 -8.54
N THR A 70 0.65 -19.83 -8.95
CA THR A 70 0.97 -20.37 -10.28
C THR A 70 1.14 -21.90 -10.34
N HIS A 71 0.86 -22.64 -9.26
CA HIS A 71 0.96 -24.10 -9.21
C HIS A 71 -0.35 -24.84 -8.95
#